data_AF-A0A9P8IHD9-F1
#
_entry.id   AF-A0A9P8IHD9-F1
#
_cell.length_a   1.000
_cell.length_b   1.000
_cell.length_c   1.000
_cell.angle_alpha   90.00
_cell.angle_beta   90.00
_cell.angle_gamma   90.00
#
_symmetry.space_group_name_H-M   'P 1'
#
loop_
_entity.id
_entity.type
_entity.pdbx_description
1 polymer ?
#
loop_
_entity_poly.entity_id
_entity_poly.type
_entity_poly.pdbx_seq_one_letter_code
_entity_poly.pdbx_strand_id
1 'polypeptide(L)'
;MPTTAWPGYSAFVGSYVSTNATPSNTATTVLVTVALVALATRLLSSYSKSQRGKDGTWSVGMVPYWFPILGHIPAFAISQDGFLRKLRDSSAHGIFAVNFGGSTHNLAHSPSIVKGIFAQRSAADTEEIALFILNRFFGMPRSFNNKVRGILEDLTQCLSKFLMREPGLGKMLTGAVAAMDEHIPNFITFTSRPIDQNLWERASDVDVLRGLKDNGEVDLAAEANLFPLLRNFIGTLATPLLMGQDFMDNYPEVLQDIWDLDYGLMYLIAGIPRWFPIPTVQRALRARNRLNRKVTEFHRAMDLAEDGGDPGSGWRDFSDVSDAMKARYRLWRDNKIPPHLRFDVPIVWA
;
A
#
# COMPACT_ATOMS: atom_id res chain seq x y z
N MET A 1 51.47 79.04 -11.48
CA MET A 1 51.22 78.74 -10.05
C MET A 1 50.96 77.24 -9.93
N PRO A 2 51.51 76.59 -8.90
CA PRO A 2 51.88 75.17 -8.86
C PRO A 2 50.66 74.30 -8.44
N THR A 3 50.60 72.98 -8.63
CA THR A 3 51.43 71.93 -8.01
C THR A 3 51.05 70.52 -8.52
N THR A 4 52.08 69.66 -8.64
CA THR A 4 52.10 68.20 -8.32
C THR A 4 51.22 67.22 -9.12
N ALA A 5 51.64 66.02 -9.53
CA ALA A 5 52.90 65.28 -9.49
C ALA A 5 52.82 64.12 -10.51
N TRP A 6 53.98 63.72 -11.04
CA TRP A 6 54.28 62.57 -11.91
C TRP A 6 54.36 61.24 -11.10
N PRO A 7 54.71 60.05 -11.65
CA PRO A 7 54.92 59.62 -13.06
C PRO A 7 54.30 58.23 -13.45
N GLY A 8 54.14 58.03 -14.76
CA GLY A 8 54.50 56.78 -15.46
C GLY A 8 53.48 55.64 -15.46
N TYR A 9 53.18 55.08 -16.64
CA TYR A 9 53.66 53.75 -17.05
C TYR A 9 53.24 53.48 -18.50
N SER A 10 54.19 52.87 -19.21
CA SER A 10 54.22 52.51 -20.62
C SER A 10 53.02 51.70 -21.11
N ALA A 11 52.57 52.03 -22.32
CA ALA A 11 51.55 51.30 -23.07
C ALA A 11 51.93 49.81 -23.21
N PHE A 12 51.01 48.97 -22.73
CA PHE A 12 51.06 47.52 -22.75
C PHE A 12 50.73 47.03 -24.16
N VAL A 13 51.67 46.29 -24.77
CA VAL A 13 51.45 45.57 -26.02
C VAL A 13 50.41 44.49 -25.75
N GLY A 14 49.31 44.52 -26.52
CA GLY A 14 48.26 43.53 -26.46
C GLY A 14 48.78 42.14 -26.80
N SER A 15 48.78 41.25 -25.80
CA SER A 15 48.81 39.81 -25.99
C SER A 15 47.42 39.27 -25.73
N TYR A 16 46.85 38.65 -26.76
CA TYR A 16 45.67 37.80 -26.68
C TYR A 16 45.94 36.65 -25.70
N VAL A 17 45.45 36.76 -24.47
CA VAL A 17 45.24 35.57 -23.63
C VAL A 17 43.92 34.97 -24.08
N SER A 18 44.00 33.93 -24.91
CA SER A 18 42.87 33.03 -25.11
C SER A 18 42.55 32.40 -23.76
N THR A 19 41.48 32.86 -23.10
CA THR A 19 40.85 32.05 -22.07
C THR A 19 40.26 30.84 -22.77
N ASN A 20 41.05 29.77 -22.85
CA ASN A 20 40.54 28.43 -23.13
C ASN A 20 39.54 28.11 -22.01
N ALA A 21 38.27 28.45 -22.24
CA ALA A 21 37.18 27.92 -21.45
C ALA A 21 37.19 26.41 -21.68
N THR A 22 37.79 25.68 -20.75
CA THR A 22 37.69 24.22 -20.70
C THR A 22 36.21 23.86 -20.73
N PRO A 23 35.77 22.96 -21.62
CA PRO A 23 34.40 22.48 -21.62
C PRO A 23 34.07 21.97 -20.21
N SER A 24 32.92 22.37 -19.66
CA SER A 24 32.59 22.05 -18.28
C SER A 24 32.54 20.53 -18.08
N ASN A 25 33.62 19.97 -17.53
CA ASN A 25 33.77 18.57 -17.12
C ASN A 25 32.85 18.21 -15.94
N THR A 26 31.90 19.08 -15.59
CA THR A 26 30.97 18.92 -14.47
C THR A 26 30.22 17.59 -14.56
N ALA A 27 29.75 17.19 -15.75
CA ALA A 27 29.09 15.90 -15.93
C ALA A 27 30.02 14.72 -15.63
N THR A 28 31.26 14.75 -16.15
CA THR A 28 32.26 13.70 -15.90
C THR A 28 32.66 13.64 -14.43
N THR A 29 32.91 14.79 -13.79
CA THR A 29 33.22 14.87 -12.36
C THR A 29 32.08 14.30 -11.52
N VAL A 30 30.83 14.67 -11.82
CA VAL A 30 29.65 14.13 -11.13
C VAL A 30 29.56 12.61 -11.29
N LEU A 31 29.74 12.07 -12.49
CA LEU A 31 29.70 10.62 -12.74
C LEU A 31 30.80 9.88 -11.98
N VAL A 32 32.03 10.39 -12.00
CA VAL A 32 33.16 9.78 -11.27
C VAL A 32 32.91 9.84 -9.76
N THR A 33 32.44 10.97 -9.22
CA THR A 33 32.09 11.09 -7.81
C THR A 33 31.00 10.09 -7.41
N VAL A 34 29.93 9.95 -8.19
CA VAL A 34 28.86 8.98 -7.94
C VAL A 34 29.39 7.55 -7.96
N ALA A 35 30.23 7.20 -8.93
CA ALA A 35 30.84 5.87 -9.04
C ALA A 35 31.75 5.55 -7.83
N LEU A 36 32.56 6.52 -7.40
CA LEU A 36 33.43 6.38 -6.22
C LEU A 36 32.61 6.22 -4.94
N VAL A 37 31.53 6.99 -4.77
CA VAL A 37 30.61 6.85 -3.62
C VAL A 37 29.94 5.48 -3.62
N ALA A 38 29.48 5.00 -4.78
CA ALA A 38 28.87 3.67 -4.89
C ALA A 38 29.86 2.54 -4.57
N LEU A 39 31.09 2.64 -5.07
CA LEU A 39 32.15 1.67 -4.80
C LEU A 39 32.55 1.67 -3.33
N ALA A 40 32.76 2.85 -2.74
CA ALA A 40 33.06 3.00 -1.33
C ALA A 40 31.93 2.43 -0.46
N THR A 41 30.67 2.71 -0.80
CA THR A 41 29.51 2.16 -0.08
C THR A 41 29.48 0.63 -0.15
N ARG A 42 29.72 0.04 -1.32
CA ARG A 42 29.77 -1.42 -1.47
C ARG A 42 30.91 -2.04 -0.67
N LEU A 43 32.10 -1.44 -0.70
CA LEU A 43 33.25 -1.94 0.05
C LEU A 43 32.97 -1.86 1.55
N LEU A 44 32.59 -0.69 2.05
CA LEU A 44 32.30 -0.47 3.47
C LEU A 44 31.16 -1.37 3.98
N SER A 45 30.08 -1.52 3.21
CA SER A 45 28.98 -2.43 3.58
C SER A 45 29.40 -3.90 3.56
N SER A 46 30.32 -4.30 2.67
CA SER A 46 30.87 -5.67 2.65
C SER A 46 31.71 -6.02 3.88
N TYR A 47 32.30 -5.02 4.53
CA TYR A 47 33.03 -5.21 5.79
C TYR A 47 32.11 -5.30 7.02
N SER A 48 30.81 -5.00 6.87
CA SER A 48 29.81 -5.12 7.93
C SER A 48 29.44 -6.58 8.19
N LYS A 49 30.36 -7.31 8.83
CA LYS A 49 30.13 -8.69 9.28
C LYS A 49 29.22 -8.74 10.51
N SER A 50 28.66 -9.91 10.78
CA SER A 50 28.03 -10.22 12.07
C SER A 50 29.04 -9.95 13.19
N GLN A 51 28.67 -9.08 14.13
CA GLN A 51 29.49 -8.68 15.26
C GLN A 51 28.82 -9.11 16.55
N ARG A 52 29.62 -9.55 17.51
CA ARG A 52 29.14 -9.86 18.85
C ARG A 52 29.01 -8.57 19.66
N GLY A 53 27.80 -8.27 20.10
CA GLY A 53 27.48 -7.19 21.03
C GLY A 53 28.11 -7.42 22.41
N LYS A 54 28.22 -6.34 23.19
CA LYS A 54 28.77 -6.36 24.55
C LYS A 54 27.95 -7.20 25.54
N ASP A 55 26.67 -7.39 25.22
CA ASP A 55 25.70 -8.23 25.92
C ASP A 55 25.74 -9.71 25.48
N GLY A 56 26.66 -10.06 24.57
CA GLY A 56 26.79 -11.41 24.02
C GLY A 56 25.83 -11.73 22.87
N THR A 57 24.99 -10.78 22.45
CA THR A 57 24.13 -10.93 21.27
C THR A 57 24.93 -10.86 19.98
N TRP A 58 24.41 -11.42 18.88
CA TRP A 58 25.05 -11.32 17.57
C TRP A 58 24.23 -10.43 16.64
N SER A 59 24.88 -9.46 16.00
CA SER A 59 24.25 -8.68 14.94
C SER A 59 24.11 -9.53 13.67
N VAL A 60 23.04 -9.30 12.91
CA VAL A 60 22.84 -9.99 11.64
C VAL A 60 23.76 -9.36 10.59
N GLY A 61 24.42 -10.20 9.78
CA GLY A 61 25.30 -9.74 8.71
C GLY A 61 24.52 -8.95 7.64
N MET A 62 24.99 -7.75 7.32
CA MET A 62 24.40 -6.89 6.30
C MET A 62 24.88 -7.30 4.92
N VAL A 63 23.95 -7.44 3.98
CA VAL A 63 24.27 -7.70 2.58
C VAL A 63 24.89 -6.44 1.96
N PRO A 64 25.96 -6.56 1.16
CA PRO A 64 26.58 -5.41 0.49
C PRO A 64 25.63 -4.70 -0.47
N TYR A 65 25.62 -3.37 -0.44
CA TYR A 65 24.78 -2.55 -1.32
C TYR A 65 25.54 -1.38 -1.94
N TRP A 66 25.05 -0.90 -3.08
CA TRP A 66 25.70 0.15 -3.86
C TRP A 66 25.26 1.57 -3.49
N PHE A 67 24.03 1.74 -3.00
CA PHE A 67 23.43 3.06 -2.81
C PHE A 67 23.28 3.38 -1.32
N PRO A 68 23.98 4.38 -0.75
CA PRO A 68 24.05 4.59 0.70
C PRO A 68 22.69 4.80 1.38
N ILE A 69 21.78 5.53 0.73
CA ILE A 69 20.45 5.85 1.27
C ILE A 69 19.41 4.82 0.79
N LEU A 70 19.41 4.49 -0.51
CA LEU A 70 18.41 3.59 -1.07
C LEU A 70 18.65 2.12 -0.67
N GLY A 71 19.89 1.76 -0.34
CA GLY A 71 20.27 0.41 -0.01
C GLY A 71 19.98 -0.56 -1.14
N HIS A 72 19.12 -1.53 -0.85
CA HIS A 72 18.71 -2.61 -1.74
C HIS A 72 17.40 -2.31 -2.49
N ILE A 73 16.77 -1.14 -2.29
CA ILE A 73 15.48 -0.79 -2.92
C ILE A 73 15.52 -0.99 -4.45
N PRO A 74 16.54 -0.54 -5.20
CA PRO A 74 16.54 -0.71 -6.66
C PRO A 74 16.60 -2.18 -7.08
N ALA A 75 17.43 -2.99 -6.43
CA ALA A 75 17.54 -4.42 -6.74
C ALA A 75 16.24 -5.16 -6.41
N PHE A 76 15.61 -4.83 -5.28
CA PHE A 76 14.31 -5.35 -4.88
C PHE A 76 13.19 -4.93 -5.85
N ALA A 77 13.18 -3.67 -6.29
CA ALA A 77 12.17 -3.14 -7.22
C ALA A 77 12.27 -3.74 -8.64
N ILE A 78 13.48 -4.11 -9.09
CA ILE A 78 13.68 -4.75 -10.41
C ILE A 78 13.21 -6.21 -10.38
N SER A 79 13.54 -6.96 -9.33
CA SER A 79 13.10 -8.35 -9.18
C SER A 79 13.09 -8.75 -7.71
N GLN A 80 11.92 -8.65 -7.07
CA GLN A 80 11.73 -9.03 -5.67
C GLN A 80 12.11 -10.50 -5.45
N ASP A 81 11.55 -11.42 -6.24
CA ASP A 81 11.77 -12.86 -6.07
C ASP A 81 13.20 -13.26 -6.39
N GLY A 82 13.77 -12.75 -7.48
CA GLY A 82 15.15 -13.03 -7.85
C GLY A 82 16.14 -12.51 -6.81
N PHE A 83 15.90 -11.31 -6.29
CA PHE A 83 16.69 -10.71 -5.21
C PHE A 83 16.62 -11.56 -3.94
N LEU A 84 15.42 -11.82 -3.42
CA LEU A 84 15.25 -12.56 -2.17
C LEU A 84 15.75 -14.01 -2.28
N ARG A 85 15.50 -14.68 -3.41
CA ARG A 85 16.02 -16.03 -3.66
C ARG A 85 17.54 -16.06 -3.66
N LYS A 86 18.19 -15.11 -4.34
CA LYS A 86 19.65 -15.01 -4.35
C LYS A 86 20.21 -14.80 -2.95
N LEU A 87 19.59 -13.94 -2.15
CA LEU A 87 20.04 -13.69 -0.78
C LEU A 87 19.86 -14.92 0.11
N ARG A 88 18.70 -15.58 0.03
CA ARG A 88 18.43 -16.85 0.70
C ARG A 88 19.49 -17.89 0.37
N ASP A 89 19.73 -18.12 -0.92
CA ASP A 89 20.67 -19.15 -1.39
C ASP A 89 22.13 -18.82 -1.04
N SER A 90 22.47 -17.54 -0.85
CA SER A 90 23.81 -17.08 -0.45
C SER A 90 24.03 -16.96 1.07
N SER A 91 22.96 -17.03 1.87
CA SER A 91 23.00 -16.77 3.31
C SER A 91 23.32 -18.04 4.09
N ALA A 92 24.52 -18.12 4.67
CA ALA A 92 24.97 -19.30 5.42
C ALA A 92 24.17 -19.62 6.70
N HIS A 93 23.54 -18.62 7.34
CA HIS A 93 23.00 -18.77 8.71
C HIS A 93 21.46 -18.72 8.79
N GLY A 94 20.76 -18.82 7.66
CA GLY A 94 19.29 -18.76 7.68
C GLY A 94 18.68 -17.38 7.99
N ILE A 95 19.52 -16.35 8.16
CA ILE A 95 19.13 -14.96 8.43
C ILE A 95 20.15 -13.99 7.82
N PHE A 96 19.68 -12.88 7.25
CA PHE A 96 20.52 -11.83 6.69
C PHE A 96 19.86 -10.45 6.84
N ALA A 97 20.65 -9.39 6.82
CA ALA A 97 20.15 -8.02 6.94
C ALA A 97 20.24 -7.27 5.61
N VAL A 98 19.23 -6.45 5.31
CA VAL A 98 19.20 -5.57 4.13
C VAL A 98 18.90 -4.14 4.56
N ASN A 99 19.54 -3.17 3.92
CA ASN A 99 19.16 -1.77 4.00
C ASN A 99 18.05 -1.48 2.99
N PHE A 100 16.91 -0.95 3.44
CA PHE A 100 15.91 -0.34 2.59
C PHE A 100 15.65 1.09 3.07
N GLY A 101 16.04 2.08 2.26
CA GLY A 101 15.69 3.48 2.54
C GLY A 101 16.31 4.03 3.83
N GLY A 102 17.49 3.53 4.22
CA GLY A 102 18.21 3.95 5.42
C GLY A 102 17.84 3.17 6.67
N SER A 103 16.84 2.28 6.62
CA SER A 103 16.53 1.34 7.70
C SER A 103 17.09 -0.05 7.43
N THR A 104 17.53 -0.72 8.48
CA THR A 104 17.99 -2.11 8.45
C THR A 104 16.82 -3.06 8.70
N HIS A 105 16.61 -4.01 7.81
CA HIS A 105 15.61 -5.06 7.92
C HIS A 105 16.30 -6.42 8.03
N ASN A 106 15.99 -7.19 9.06
CA ASN A 106 16.52 -8.54 9.25
C ASN A 106 15.52 -9.55 8.66
N LEU A 107 15.95 -10.35 7.71
CA LEU A 107 15.14 -11.38 7.05
C LEU A 107 15.58 -12.75 7.51
N ALA A 108 14.74 -13.39 8.32
CA ALA A 108 14.91 -14.79 8.73
C ALA A 108 14.11 -15.71 7.80
N HIS A 109 14.75 -16.78 7.33
CA HIS A 109 14.10 -17.77 6.45
C HIS A 109 14.31 -19.21 6.91
N SER A 110 15.19 -19.48 7.89
CA SER A 110 15.29 -20.82 8.46
C SER A 110 14.13 -21.09 9.44
N PRO A 111 13.48 -22.28 9.35
CA PRO A 111 12.34 -22.59 10.22
C PRO A 111 12.65 -22.50 11.72
N SER A 112 13.87 -22.84 12.14
CA SER A 112 14.29 -22.79 13.55
C SER A 112 14.39 -21.35 14.08
N ILE A 113 14.95 -20.42 13.31
CA ILE A 113 15.03 -19.00 13.68
C ILE A 113 13.63 -18.40 13.72
N VAL A 114 12.81 -18.67 12.70
CA VAL A 114 11.43 -18.18 12.62
C VAL A 114 10.62 -18.65 13.84
N LYS A 115 10.71 -19.94 14.20
CA LYS A 115 10.07 -20.48 15.41
C LYS A 115 10.56 -19.80 16.68
N GLY A 116 11.86 -19.50 16.77
CA GLY A 116 12.44 -18.78 17.90
C GLY A 116 11.90 -17.36 18.06
N ILE A 117 11.76 -16.62 16.94
CA ILE A 117 11.17 -15.27 16.94
C ILE A 117 9.71 -15.31 17.39
N PHE A 118 8.90 -16.20 16.83
CA PHE A 118 7.48 -16.32 17.19
C PHE A 118 7.24 -16.80 18.63
N ALA A 119 8.19 -17.54 19.22
CA ALA A 119 8.11 -17.95 20.62
C ALA A 119 8.35 -16.77 21.60
N GLN A 120 8.98 -15.69 21.15
CA GLN A 120 9.29 -14.53 21.97
C GLN A 120 8.23 -13.44 21.78
N ARG A 121 7.29 -13.32 22.73
CA ARG A 121 6.20 -12.32 22.68
C ARG A 121 6.67 -10.87 22.59
N SER A 122 7.89 -10.55 23.03
CA SER A 122 8.46 -9.20 23.02
C SER A 122 9.44 -8.94 21.86
N ALA A 123 9.72 -9.94 21.02
CA ALA A 123 10.74 -9.81 19.97
C ALA A 123 10.27 -9.03 18.74
N ALA A 124 8.96 -8.85 18.56
CA ALA A 124 8.39 -8.13 17.44
C ALA A 124 7.24 -7.24 17.90
N ASP A 125 7.37 -5.94 17.65
CA ASP A 125 6.30 -4.96 17.80
C ASP A 125 5.46 -4.93 16.51
N THR A 126 4.27 -5.52 16.55
CA THR A 126 3.33 -5.52 15.43
C THR A 126 2.48 -4.25 15.36
N GLU A 127 2.38 -3.51 16.47
CA GLU A 127 1.59 -2.30 16.56
C GLU A 127 2.24 -1.18 15.74
N GLU A 128 3.56 -0.98 15.86
CA GLU A 128 4.24 0.07 15.09
C GLU A 128 4.16 -0.19 13.58
N ILE A 129 4.13 -1.46 13.16
CA ILE A 129 3.90 -1.84 11.75
C ILE A 129 2.46 -1.49 11.35
N ALA A 130 1.46 -1.82 12.17
CA ALA A 130 0.07 -1.49 11.89
C ALA A 130 -0.13 0.03 11.77
N LEU A 131 0.41 0.81 12.72
CA LEU A 131 0.39 2.28 12.66
C LEU A 131 1.14 2.80 11.44
N PHE A 132 2.28 2.22 11.07
CA PHE A 132 3.02 2.58 9.88
C PHE A 132 2.17 2.39 8.61
N ILE A 133 1.47 1.25 8.47
CA ILE A 133 0.56 0.98 7.34
C ILE A 133 -0.62 1.96 7.37
N LEU A 134 -1.26 2.17 8.51
CA LEU A 134 -2.35 3.14 8.66
C LEU A 134 -1.93 4.54 8.22
N ASN A 135 -0.73 4.98 8.60
CA ASN A 135 -0.20 6.30 8.25
C ASN A 135 0.17 6.41 6.76
N ARG A 136 0.93 5.44 6.24
CA ARG A 136 1.53 5.52 4.90
C ARG A 136 0.54 5.12 3.82
N PHE A 137 -0.11 3.99 4.00
CA PHE A 137 -1.01 3.41 3.02
C PHE A 137 -2.41 4.01 3.14
N PHE A 138 -3.06 3.93 4.30
CA PHE A 138 -4.44 4.42 4.49
C PHE A 138 -4.56 5.93 4.76
N GLY A 139 -3.44 6.60 5.02
CA GLY A 139 -3.38 8.06 5.11
C GLY A 139 -3.83 8.64 6.45
N MET A 140 -3.80 7.84 7.51
CA MET A 140 -4.05 8.31 8.87
C MET A 140 -3.03 9.41 9.26
N PRO A 141 -3.48 10.51 9.89
CA PRO A 141 -2.56 11.51 10.43
C PRO A 141 -1.74 10.95 11.59
N ARG A 142 -0.42 11.16 11.56
CA ARG A 142 0.48 10.72 12.65
C ARG A 142 0.14 11.31 14.02
N SER A 143 -0.46 12.50 14.05
CA SER A 143 -0.96 13.13 15.29
C SER A 143 -2.02 12.28 16.00
N PHE A 144 -2.62 11.32 15.30
CA PHE A 144 -3.65 10.43 15.80
C PHE A 144 -3.09 9.07 16.29
N ASN A 145 -1.81 8.78 16.09
CA ASN A 145 -1.18 7.52 16.47
C ASN A 145 -1.44 7.15 17.93
N ASN A 146 -1.26 8.09 18.86
CA ASN A 146 -1.42 7.82 20.30
C ASN A 146 -2.87 7.45 20.66
N LYS A 147 -3.86 7.99 19.95
CA LYS A 147 -5.27 7.66 20.18
C LYS A 147 -5.60 6.28 19.65
N VAL A 148 -5.15 5.96 18.43
CA VAL A 148 -5.36 4.61 17.85
C VAL A 148 -4.61 3.55 18.62
N ARG A 149 -3.38 3.81 19.05
CA ARG A 149 -2.62 2.95 19.96
C ARG A 149 -3.42 2.53 21.18
N GLY A 150 -4.11 3.48 21.82
CA GLY A 150 -4.92 3.21 23.00
C GLY A 150 -6.12 2.27 22.77
N ILE A 151 -6.52 2.03 21.52
CA ILE A 151 -7.68 1.19 21.16
C ILE A 151 -7.34 0.10 20.13
N LEU A 152 -6.09 -0.02 19.70
CA LEU A 152 -5.70 -0.91 18.61
C LEU A 152 -5.92 -2.37 18.99
N GLU A 153 -5.64 -2.72 20.25
CA GLU A 153 -5.89 -4.05 20.77
C GLU A 153 -7.39 -4.37 20.73
N ASP A 154 -8.25 -3.46 21.20
CA ASP A 154 -9.71 -3.63 21.18
C ASP A 154 -10.25 -3.74 19.75
N LEU A 155 -9.73 -2.93 18.82
CA LEU A 155 -10.06 -3.01 17.39
C LEU A 155 -9.69 -4.37 16.80
N THR A 156 -8.54 -4.93 17.20
CA THR A 156 -8.06 -6.24 16.75
C THR A 156 -8.86 -7.38 17.38
N GLN A 157 -9.17 -7.27 18.67
CA GLN A 157 -10.02 -8.22 19.39
C GLN A 157 -11.43 -8.26 18.80
N CYS A 158 -11.98 -7.12 18.36
CA CYS A 158 -13.25 -7.05 17.66
C CYS A 158 -13.23 -7.89 16.38
N LEU A 159 -12.20 -7.74 15.54
CA LEU A 159 -12.05 -8.55 14.33
C LEU A 159 -11.92 -10.04 14.66
N SER A 160 -11.09 -10.38 15.65
CA SER A 160 -10.92 -11.78 16.06
C SER A 160 -12.24 -12.39 16.56
N LYS A 161 -13.00 -11.64 17.36
CA LYS A 161 -14.28 -12.09 17.93
C LYS A 161 -15.34 -12.36 16.87
N PHE A 162 -15.47 -11.46 15.89
CA PHE A 162 -16.59 -11.53 14.93
C PHE A 162 -16.23 -12.17 13.59
N LEU A 163 -14.96 -12.12 13.17
CA LEU A 163 -14.53 -12.64 11.86
C LEU A 163 -13.72 -13.94 11.96
N MET A 164 -13.15 -14.28 13.13
CA MET A 164 -12.25 -15.44 13.27
C MET A 164 -12.72 -16.46 14.31
N ARG A 165 -13.81 -16.21 15.03
CA ARG A 165 -14.33 -17.06 16.10
C ARG A 165 -15.84 -17.25 15.97
N GLU A 166 -16.32 -18.36 16.49
CA GLU A 166 -17.76 -18.63 16.57
C GLU A 166 -18.44 -17.79 17.66
N PRO A 167 -19.72 -17.42 17.47
CA PRO A 167 -20.58 -17.72 16.32
C PRO A 167 -20.43 -16.74 15.14
N GLY A 168 -19.54 -15.74 15.23
CA GLY A 168 -19.41 -14.67 14.24
C GLY A 168 -18.94 -15.18 12.87
N LEU A 169 -17.92 -16.04 12.87
CA LEU A 169 -17.40 -16.67 11.65
C LEU A 169 -18.50 -17.47 10.93
N GLY A 170 -19.24 -18.32 11.65
CA GLY A 170 -20.33 -19.10 11.09
C GLY A 170 -21.40 -18.25 10.43
N LYS A 171 -21.86 -17.17 11.10
CA LYS A 171 -22.85 -16.25 10.53
C LYS A 171 -22.37 -15.62 9.22
N MET A 172 -21.13 -15.13 9.18
CA MET A 172 -20.60 -14.47 8.00
C MET A 172 -20.37 -15.45 6.85
N LEU A 173 -19.93 -16.67 7.15
CA LEU A 173 -19.81 -17.73 6.14
C LEU A 173 -21.17 -18.13 5.57
N THR A 174 -22.20 -18.27 6.41
CA THR A 174 -23.56 -18.55 5.94
C THR A 174 -24.07 -17.44 5.02
N GLY A 175 -23.85 -16.17 5.38
CA GLY A 175 -24.19 -15.03 4.51
C GLY A 175 -23.42 -15.05 3.18
N ALA A 176 -22.12 -15.36 3.21
CA ALA A 176 -21.31 -15.46 2.00
C ALA A 176 -21.76 -16.60 1.06
N VAL A 177 -22.08 -17.77 1.61
CA VAL A 177 -22.60 -18.91 0.83
C VAL A 177 -23.95 -18.55 0.22
N ALA A 178 -24.87 -17.97 0.98
CA ALA A 178 -26.17 -17.56 0.48
C ALA A 178 -26.06 -16.53 -0.66
N ALA A 179 -25.22 -15.50 -0.49
CA ALA A 179 -24.97 -14.51 -1.54
C ALA A 179 -24.32 -15.14 -2.78
N MET A 180 -23.40 -16.09 -2.60
CA MET A 180 -22.78 -16.79 -3.71
C MET A 180 -23.78 -17.67 -4.46
N ASP A 181 -24.62 -18.43 -3.76
CA ASP A 181 -25.65 -19.29 -4.35
C ASP A 181 -26.67 -18.46 -5.16
N GLU A 182 -27.00 -17.26 -4.68
CA GLU A 182 -27.90 -16.34 -5.37
C GLU A 182 -27.27 -15.76 -6.66
N HIS A 183 -25.99 -15.39 -6.62
CA HIS A 183 -25.37 -14.65 -7.72
C HIS A 183 -24.56 -15.50 -8.70
N ILE A 184 -24.17 -16.73 -8.34
CA ILE A 184 -23.36 -17.59 -9.21
C ILE A 184 -24.03 -17.96 -10.55
N PRO A 185 -25.36 -18.14 -10.66
CA PRO A 185 -26.00 -18.36 -11.97
C PRO A 185 -25.83 -17.15 -12.91
N ASN A 186 -25.63 -15.95 -12.35
CA ASN A 186 -25.44 -14.71 -13.07
C ASN A 186 -23.97 -14.26 -13.09
N PHE A 187 -23.02 -15.15 -12.79
CA PHE A 187 -21.60 -14.83 -12.77
C PHE A 187 -21.14 -14.22 -14.11
N ILE A 188 -21.63 -14.75 -15.23
CA ILE A 188 -21.55 -14.17 -16.58
C ILE A 188 -22.96 -14.17 -17.18
N THR A 189 -23.45 -13.00 -17.57
CA THR A 189 -24.82 -12.80 -18.10
C THR A 189 -24.91 -13.01 -19.61
N PHE A 190 -23.77 -13.07 -20.31
CA PHE A 190 -23.69 -13.11 -21.77
C PHE A 190 -24.41 -11.93 -22.46
N THR A 191 -24.50 -10.79 -21.77
CA THR A 191 -25.04 -9.56 -22.34
C THR A 191 -23.94 -8.74 -23.03
N SER A 192 -24.18 -8.40 -24.30
CA SER A 192 -23.20 -7.65 -25.11
C SER A 192 -23.14 -6.15 -24.78
N ARG A 193 -24.11 -5.63 -24.03
CA ARG A 193 -24.19 -4.21 -23.70
C ARG A 193 -23.71 -4.01 -22.26
N PRO A 194 -22.73 -3.13 -22.00
CA PRO A 194 -22.24 -2.87 -20.64
C PRO A 194 -23.33 -2.45 -19.65
N ILE A 195 -24.37 -1.74 -20.09
CA ILE A 195 -25.47 -1.32 -19.21
C ILE A 195 -26.29 -2.50 -18.66
N ASP A 196 -26.35 -3.61 -19.41
CA ASP A 196 -27.09 -4.82 -19.06
C ASP A 196 -26.21 -5.85 -18.30
N GLN A 197 -24.89 -5.60 -18.24
CA GLN A 197 -23.93 -6.41 -17.51
C GLN A 197 -23.97 -6.12 -16.00
N ASN A 198 -23.67 -7.13 -15.19
CA ASN A 198 -23.45 -6.93 -13.77
C ASN A 198 -22.27 -5.99 -13.50
N LEU A 199 -22.23 -5.37 -12.32
CA LEU A 199 -21.15 -4.45 -11.93
C LEU A 199 -19.77 -5.11 -12.02
N TRP A 200 -19.65 -6.38 -11.63
CA TRP A 200 -18.39 -7.11 -11.70
C TRP A 200 -17.98 -7.50 -13.13
N GLU A 201 -18.94 -7.73 -14.03
CA GLU A 201 -18.66 -7.97 -15.45
C GLU A 201 -18.14 -6.70 -16.11
N ARG A 202 -18.82 -5.57 -15.89
CA ARG A 202 -18.38 -4.25 -16.38
C ARG A 202 -16.97 -3.89 -15.91
N ALA A 203 -16.70 -4.11 -14.62
CA ALA A 203 -15.40 -3.79 -14.02
C ALA A 203 -14.27 -4.73 -14.46
N SER A 204 -14.58 -5.75 -15.28
CA SER A 204 -13.64 -6.77 -15.73
C SER A 204 -13.55 -6.85 -17.26
N ASP A 205 -14.15 -5.89 -17.96
CA ASP A 205 -14.17 -5.77 -19.43
C ASP A 205 -14.60 -7.08 -20.12
N VAL A 206 -15.66 -7.72 -19.61
CA VAL A 206 -16.22 -8.94 -20.23
C VAL A 206 -16.76 -8.61 -21.61
N ASP A 207 -16.24 -9.28 -22.64
CA ASP A 207 -16.72 -9.18 -24.02
C ASP A 207 -17.48 -10.45 -24.43
N VAL A 208 -18.62 -10.29 -25.09
CA VAL A 208 -19.49 -11.41 -25.48
C VAL A 208 -19.30 -11.69 -26.96
N LEU A 209 -18.70 -12.84 -27.25
CA LEU A 209 -18.48 -13.36 -28.58
C LEU A 209 -19.74 -14.06 -29.07
N ARG A 210 -20.22 -13.69 -30.26
CA ARG A 210 -21.33 -14.35 -30.94
C ARG A 210 -20.80 -15.09 -32.16
N GLY A 211 -20.75 -16.41 -32.08
CA GLY A 211 -20.49 -17.30 -33.21
C GLY A 211 -21.79 -17.87 -33.76
N LEU A 212 -21.79 -18.28 -35.03
CA LEU A 212 -22.79 -19.20 -35.58
C LEU A 212 -22.14 -20.58 -35.64
N LYS A 213 -22.76 -21.57 -35.01
CA LYS A 213 -22.39 -22.97 -35.18
C LYS A 213 -22.81 -23.46 -36.58
N ASP A 214 -22.17 -24.52 -37.06
CA ASP A 214 -22.46 -25.13 -38.37
C ASP A 214 -23.93 -25.62 -38.52
N ASN A 215 -24.63 -25.84 -37.39
CA ASN A 215 -26.05 -26.20 -37.34
C ASN A 215 -27.01 -24.99 -37.32
N GLY A 216 -26.50 -23.75 -37.41
CA GLY A 216 -27.29 -22.52 -37.34
C GLY A 216 -27.61 -22.03 -35.91
N GLU A 217 -27.15 -22.70 -34.86
CA GLU A 217 -27.28 -22.22 -33.48
C GLU A 217 -26.30 -21.09 -33.18
N VAL A 218 -26.67 -20.18 -32.28
CA VAL A 218 -25.76 -19.14 -31.78
C VAL A 218 -24.83 -19.76 -30.75
N ASP A 219 -23.53 -19.72 -31.01
CA ASP A 219 -22.51 -19.99 -30.02
C ASP A 219 -22.32 -18.72 -29.19
N LEU A 220 -22.73 -18.77 -27.92
CA LEU A 220 -22.49 -17.71 -26.95
C LEU A 220 -21.24 -18.06 -26.17
N ALA A 221 -20.17 -17.31 -26.41
CA ALA A 221 -18.95 -17.35 -25.63
C ALA A 221 -18.68 -15.98 -25.02
N ALA A 222 -17.94 -15.93 -23.92
CA ALA A 222 -17.51 -14.68 -23.30
C ALA A 222 -16.00 -14.72 -23.10
N GLU A 223 -15.32 -13.65 -23.48
CA GLU A 223 -13.91 -13.42 -23.18
C GLU A 223 -13.82 -12.49 -21.98
N ALA A 224 -13.09 -12.92 -20.95
CA ALA A 224 -12.92 -12.17 -19.71
C ALA A 224 -11.58 -12.48 -19.07
N ASN A 225 -11.01 -11.49 -18.38
CA ASN A 225 -9.90 -11.76 -17.49
C ASN A 225 -10.44 -12.36 -16.18
N LEU A 226 -10.09 -13.62 -15.93
CA LEU A 226 -10.60 -14.37 -14.78
C LEU A 226 -10.29 -13.71 -13.43
N PHE A 227 -9.12 -13.08 -13.28
CA PHE A 227 -8.73 -12.48 -12.01
C PHE A 227 -9.55 -11.22 -11.66
N PRO A 228 -9.65 -10.19 -12.53
CA PRO A 228 -10.59 -9.10 -12.35
C PRO A 228 -12.04 -9.54 -12.17
N LEU A 229 -12.49 -10.54 -12.95
CA LEU A 229 -13.86 -11.03 -12.84
C LEU A 229 -14.14 -11.62 -11.47
N LEU A 230 -13.29 -12.53 -11.01
CA LEU A 230 -13.46 -13.19 -9.72
C LEU A 230 -13.31 -12.22 -8.55
N ARG A 231 -12.31 -11.33 -8.56
CA ARG A 231 -12.11 -10.38 -7.46
C ARG A 231 -13.26 -9.38 -7.36
N ASN A 232 -13.81 -8.91 -8.48
CA ASN A 232 -14.92 -7.96 -8.48
C ASN A 232 -16.22 -8.65 -8.07
N PHE A 233 -16.43 -9.90 -8.50
CA PHE A 233 -17.56 -10.72 -8.07
C PHE A 233 -17.53 -10.91 -6.55
N ILE A 234 -16.44 -11.46 -6.01
CA ILE A 234 -16.28 -11.68 -4.57
C ILE A 234 -16.37 -10.35 -3.80
N GLY A 235 -15.73 -9.29 -4.27
CA GLY A 235 -15.78 -7.98 -3.63
C GLY A 235 -17.21 -7.40 -3.57
N THR A 236 -18.01 -7.62 -4.61
CA THR A 236 -19.42 -7.16 -4.66
C THR A 236 -20.28 -7.90 -3.65
N LEU A 237 -19.99 -9.18 -3.40
CA LEU A 237 -20.71 -9.98 -2.41
C LEU A 237 -20.22 -9.74 -0.97
N ALA A 238 -18.90 -9.58 -0.79
CA ALA A 238 -18.30 -9.44 0.53
C ALA A 238 -18.50 -8.06 1.16
N THR A 239 -18.55 -7.00 0.35
CA THR A 239 -18.66 -5.62 0.86
C THR A 239 -19.97 -5.38 1.61
N PRO A 240 -21.17 -5.75 1.07
CA PRO A 240 -22.43 -5.65 1.80
C PRO A 240 -22.45 -6.46 3.09
N LEU A 241 -21.85 -7.65 3.09
CA LEU A 241 -21.78 -8.50 4.30
C LEU A 241 -21.04 -7.82 5.45
N LEU A 242 -20.13 -6.88 5.18
CA LEU A 242 -19.42 -6.11 6.18
C LEU A 242 -20.08 -4.76 6.46
N MET A 243 -20.36 -3.99 5.41
CA MET A 243 -20.72 -2.57 5.44
C MET A 243 -22.21 -2.27 5.23
N GLY A 244 -23.03 -3.28 4.95
CA GLY A 244 -24.43 -3.14 4.55
C GLY A 244 -24.63 -2.87 3.05
N GLN A 245 -25.82 -3.18 2.54
CA GLN A 245 -26.21 -3.02 1.14
C GLN A 245 -26.24 -1.54 0.74
N ASP A 246 -26.75 -0.67 1.62
CA ASP A 246 -26.79 0.78 1.39
C ASP A 246 -25.40 1.36 1.13
N PHE A 247 -24.33 0.79 1.70
CA PHE A 247 -22.98 1.24 1.41
C PHE A 247 -22.58 0.98 -0.05
N MET A 248 -22.92 -0.20 -0.59
CA MET A 248 -22.67 -0.53 -1.99
C MET A 248 -23.58 0.24 -2.94
N ASP A 249 -24.84 0.45 -2.58
CA ASP A 249 -25.80 1.18 -3.41
C ASP A 249 -25.42 2.67 -3.55
N ASN A 250 -24.94 3.28 -2.46
CA ASN A 250 -24.42 4.65 -2.50
C ASN A 250 -23.08 4.77 -3.24
N TYR A 251 -22.27 3.71 -3.22
CA TYR A 251 -20.91 3.72 -3.77
C TYR A 251 -20.61 2.52 -4.67
N PRO A 252 -21.29 2.37 -5.82
CA PRO A 252 -21.13 1.21 -6.70
C PRO A 252 -19.70 1.05 -7.25
N GLU A 253 -18.93 2.13 -7.29
CA GLU A 253 -17.53 2.14 -7.73
C GLU A 253 -16.51 1.98 -6.58
N VAL A 254 -16.94 1.66 -5.36
CA VAL A 254 -16.03 1.55 -4.20
C VAL A 254 -14.93 0.51 -4.41
N LEU A 255 -15.24 -0.61 -5.08
CA LEU A 255 -14.25 -1.65 -5.39
C LEU A 255 -13.16 -1.13 -6.32
N GLN A 256 -13.52 -0.31 -7.32
CA GLN A 256 -12.51 0.29 -8.20
C GLN A 256 -11.56 1.21 -7.43
N ASP A 257 -12.06 1.94 -6.43
CA ASP A 257 -11.21 2.74 -5.55
C ASP A 257 -10.29 1.86 -4.69
N ILE A 258 -10.79 0.72 -4.20
CA ILE A 258 -9.97 -0.25 -3.44
C ILE A 258 -8.84 -0.78 -4.31
N TRP A 259 -9.12 -1.14 -5.56
CA TRP A 259 -8.13 -1.64 -6.51
C TRP A 259 -7.11 -0.57 -6.92
N ASP A 260 -7.57 0.65 -7.20
CA ASP A 260 -6.69 1.77 -7.49
C ASP A 260 -5.74 2.08 -6.32
N LEU A 261 -6.23 1.94 -5.08
CA LEU A 261 -5.41 2.06 -3.88
C LEU A 261 -4.40 0.89 -3.78
N ASP A 262 -4.88 -0.35 -3.97
CA ASP A 262 -4.08 -1.58 -3.89
C ASP A 262 -2.91 -1.60 -4.90
N TYR A 263 -3.15 -1.21 -6.15
CA TYR A 263 -2.09 -1.06 -7.15
C TYR A 263 -0.99 -0.07 -6.73
N GLY A 264 -1.31 0.87 -5.83
CA GLY A 264 -0.37 1.82 -5.26
C GLY A 264 0.34 1.37 -3.99
N LEU A 265 -0.01 0.22 -3.40
CA LEU A 265 0.41 -0.22 -2.06
C LEU A 265 1.91 -0.06 -1.83
N MET A 266 2.73 -0.67 -2.69
CA MET A 266 4.19 -0.64 -2.54
C MET A 266 4.76 0.78 -2.66
N TYR A 267 4.21 1.60 -3.56
CA TYR A 267 4.65 2.98 -3.71
C TYR A 267 4.28 3.87 -2.53
N LEU A 268 3.09 3.68 -1.96
CA LEU A 268 2.61 4.45 -0.81
C LEU A 268 3.34 4.05 0.48
N ILE A 269 3.61 2.75 0.67
CA ILE A 269 4.44 2.25 1.78
C ILE A 269 5.86 2.81 1.70
N ALA A 270 6.50 2.74 0.52
CA ALA A 270 7.78 3.39 0.27
C ALA A 270 7.70 4.92 0.44
N GLY A 271 6.49 5.48 0.33
CA GLY A 271 6.13 6.89 0.34
C GLY A 271 6.87 7.70 -0.68
N ILE A 272 6.76 7.22 -1.91
CA ILE A 272 7.05 8.00 -3.10
C ILE A 272 6.28 9.32 -3.02
N PRO A 273 6.94 10.48 -3.18
CA PRO A 273 6.29 11.78 -3.09
C PRO A 273 5.21 11.99 -4.15
N ARG A 274 4.20 12.80 -3.82
CA ARG A 274 3.09 13.14 -4.73
C ARG A 274 3.52 13.88 -5.99
N TRP A 275 4.70 14.49 -6.04
CA TRP A 275 5.17 15.16 -7.25
C TRP A 275 5.91 14.22 -8.20
N PHE A 276 6.21 12.99 -7.77
CA PHE A 276 6.94 12.03 -8.58
C PHE A 276 6.02 11.49 -9.70
N PRO A 277 6.47 11.47 -10.97
CA PRO A 277 5.60 11.26 -12.14
C PRO A 277 5.27 9.77 -12.39
N ILE A 278 4.82 9.05 -11.36
CA ILE A 278 4.27 7.70 -11.49
C ILE A 278 2.74 7.80 -11.46
N PRO A 279 2.03 7.54 -12.58
CA PRO A 279 0.57 7.64 -12.65
C PRO A 279 -0.16 6.81 -11.58
N THR A 280 0.37 5.62 -11.27
CA THR A 280 -0.18 4.73 -10.24
C THR A 280 -0.19 5.37 -8.85
N VAL A 281 0.85 6.15 -8.49
CA VAL A 281 0.91 6.87 -7.21
C VAL A 281 -0.20 7.90 -7.12
N GLN A 282 -0.41 8.67 -8.20
CA GLN A 282 -1.48 9.67 -8.24
C GLN A 282 -2.86 9.05 -8.13
N ARG A 283 -3.07 7.95 -8.87
CA ARG A 283 -4.33 7.21 -8.87
C ARG A 283 -4.64 6.68 -7.46
N ALA A 284 -3.68 6.02 -6.83
CA ALA A 284 -3.82 5.46 -5.49
C ALA A 284 -4.07 6.54 -4.42
N LEU A 285 -3.38 7.67 -4.49
CA LEU A 285 -3.62 8.79 -3.55
C LEU A 285 -5.03 9.38 -3.69
N ARG A 286 -5.53 9.50 -4.92
CA ARG A 286 -6.90 9.97 -5.17
C ARG A 286 -7.94 8.96 -4.68
N ALA A 287 -7.73 7.68 -5.01
CA ALA A 287 -8.60 6.59 -4.58
C ALA A 287 -8.66 6.49 -3.05
N ARG A 288 -7.52 6.56 -2.36
CA ARG A 288 -7.45 6.66 -0.90
C ARG A 288 -8.33 7.76 -0.32
N ASN A 289 -8.24 8.97 -0.90
CA ASN A 289 -9.02 10.10 -0.42
C ASN A 289 -10.52 9.88 -0.66
N ARG A 290 -10.91 9.27 -1.79
CA ARG A 290 -12.31 8.91 -2.06
C ARG A 290 -12.81 7.85 -1.08
N LEU A 291 -12.03 6.80 -0.80
CA LEU A 291 -12.36 5.75 0.17
C LEU A 291 -12.55 6.31 1.58
N ASN A 292 -11.59 7.11 2.05
CA ASN A 292 -11.69 7.73 3.37
C ASN A 292 -12.93 8.63 3.48
N ARG A 293 -13.31 9.34 2.40
CA ARG A 293 -14.54 10.12 2.37
C ARG A 293 -15.79 9.23 2.46
N LYS A 294 -15.88 8.18 1.65
CA LYS A 294 -17.00 7.22 1.65
C LYS A 294 -17.21 6.59 3.04
N VAL A 295 -16.13 6.13 3.68
CA VAL A 295 -16.16 5.58 5.03
C VAL A 295 -16.51 6.64 6.08
N THR A 296 -16.04 7.88 5.92
CA THR A 296 -16.45 9.00 6.79
C THR A 296 -17.94 9.28 6.69
N GLU A 297 -18.51 9.28 5.48
CA GLU A 297 -19.93 9.49 5.23
C GLU A 297 -20.77 8.35 5.82
N PHE A 298 -20.35 7.10 5.66
CA PHE A 298 -20.93 5.94 6.33
C PHE A 298 -20.95 6.09 7.86
N HIS A 299 -19.83 6.48 8.48
CA HIS A 299 -19.78 6.70 9.93
C HIS A 299 -20.65 7.86 10.41
N ARG A 300 -20.80 8.92 9.61
CA ARG A 300 -21.73 10.03 9.94
C ARG A 300 -23.18 9.57 9.89
N ALA A 301 -23.53 8.77 8.90
CA ALA A 301 -24.87 8.22 8.77
C ALA A 301 -25.20 7.28 9.93
N MET A 302 -24.26 6.42 10.33
CA MET A 302 -24.37 5.60 11.54
C MET A 302 -24.50 6.44 12.83
N ASP A 303 -23.76 7.55 12.96
CA ASP A 303 -23.89 8.47 14.10
C ASP A 303 -25.32 9.03 14.18
N LEU A 304 -25.86 9.52 13.06
CA LEU A 304 -27.21 10.07 12.99
C LEU A 304 -28.28 9.03 13.31
N ALA A 305 -28.16 7.81 12.78
CA ALA A 305 -29.13 6.74 13.03
C ALA A 305 -29.15 6.31 14.51
N GLU A 306 -27.98 6.17 15.14
CA GLU A 306 -27.88 5.80 16.56
C GLU A 306 -28.37 6.94 17.48
N ASP A 307 -28.28 8.20 17.04
CA ASP A 307 -28.83 9.37 17.74
C ASP A 307 -30.35 9.55 17.53
N GLY A 308 -31.00 8.67 16.74
CA GLY A 308 -32.42 8.74 16.41
C GLY A 308 -32.78 9.82 15.37
N GLY A 309 -31.79 10.36 14.67
CA GLY A 309 -31.96 11.30 13.57
C GLY A 309 -32.20 10.62 12.22
N ASP A 310 -32.42 11.42 11.17
CA ASP A 310 -32.51 10.94 9.80
C ASP A 310 -31.11 10.90 9.16
N PRO A 311 -30.56 9.70 8.86
CA PRO A 311 -29.26 9.54 8.20
C PRO A 311 -29.29 9.91 6.71
N GLY A 312 -30.47 10.22 6.15
CA GLY A 312 -30.69 10.62 4.77
C GLY A 312 -31.18 9.48 3.88
N SER A 313 -31.72 9.83 2.72
CA SER A 313 -32.42 8.88 1.84
C SER A 313 -31.55 7.77 1.25
N GLY A 314 -30.23 7.88 1.32
CA GLY A 314 -29.29 6.84 0.88
C GLY A 314 -28.93 5.83 1.96
N TRP A 315 -29.29 6.08 3.22
CA TRP A 315 -28.87 5.29 4.39
C TRP A 315 -30.10 4.82 5.18
N ARG A 316 -30.97 4.07 4.52
CA ARG A 316 -32.28 3.65 5.04
C ARG A 316 -32.19 2.45 5.96
N ASP A 317 -31.24 1.56 5.73
CA ASP A 317 -31.07 0.33 6.49
C ASP A 317 -29.62 0.13 6.96
N PHE A 318 -29.47 -0.10 8.25
CA PHE A 318 -28.21 -0.49 8.88
C PHE A 318 -28.32 -1.86 9.58
N SER A 319 -29.46 -2.55 9.43
CA SER A 319 -29.72 -3.84 10.05
C SER A 319 -28.81 -4.93 9.49
N ASP A 320 -28.44 -4.82 8.22
CA ASP A 320 -27.56 -5.73 7.48
C ASP A 320 -26.05 -5.44 7.64
N VAL A 321 -25.67 -4.30 8.22
CA VAL A 321 -24.28 -4.03 8.62
C VAL A 321 -23.81 -5.09 9.62
N SER A 322 -22.64 -5.68 9.38
CA SER A 322 -22.12 -6.77 10.22
C SER A 322 -22.00 -6.40 11.69
N ASP A 323 -22.15 -7.41 12.55
CA ASP A 323 -21.86 -7.31 13.99
C ASP A 323 -20.41 -6.79 14.22
N ALA A 324 -19.47 -7.21 13.37
CA ALA A 324 -18.08 -6.76 13.40
C ALA A 324 -17.96 -5.26 13.17
N MET A 325 -18.59 -4.74 12.11
CA MET A 325 -18.52 -3.33 11.76
C MET A 325 -19.28 -2.46 12.77
N LYS A 326 -20.46 -2.91 13.25
CA LYS A 326 -21.20 -2.25 14.33
C LYS A 326 -20.38 -2.13 15.61
N ALA A 327 -19.69 -3.20 16.01
CA ALA A 327 -18.84 -3.20 17.20
C ALA A 327 -17.61 -2.28 17.05
N ARG A 328 -16.96 -2.27 15.87
CA ARG A 328 -15.87 -1.32 15.58
C ARG A 328 -16.34 0.12 15.60
N TYR A 329 -17.47 0.40 14.94
CA TYR A 329 -18.11 1.72 14.95
C TYR A 329 -18.35 2.22 16.38
N ARG A 330 -18.94 1.38 17.25
CA ARG A 330 -19.18 1.72 18.66
C ARG A 330 -17.88 2.01 19.40
N LEU A 331 -16.84 1.20 19.19
CA LEU A 331 -15.54 1.43 19.80
C LEU A 331 -14.95 2.79 19.42
N TRP A 332 -15.03 3.18 18.15
CA TRP A 332 -14.62 4.52 17.71
C TRP A 332 -15.43 5.62 18.40
N ARG A 333 -16.75 5.45 18.47
CA ARG A 333 -17.69 6.41 19.05
C ARG A 333 -17.52 6.56 20.56
N ASP A 334 -17.39 5.47 21.30
CA ASP A 334 -17.21 5.44 22.76
C ASP A 334 -15.90 6.13 23.17
N ASN A 335 -14.87 6.03 22.32
CA ASN A 335 -13.61 6.74 22.47
C ASN A 335 -13.65 8.19 21.95
N LYS A 336 -14.83 8.70 21.59
CA LYS A 336 -15.08 10.08 21.12
C LYS A 336 -14.24 10.44 19.91
N ILE A 337 -14.02 9.47 19.02
CA ILE A 337 -13.26 9.68 17.79
C ILE A 337 -14.23 10.19 16.71
N PRO A 338 -13.96 11.36 16.10
CA PRO A 338 -14.86 11.92 15.10
C PRO A 338 -14.83 11.08 13.82
N PRO A 339 -15.94 11.02 13.04
CA PRO A 339 -16.07 10.17 11.85
C PRO A 339 -14.91 10.23 10.86
N HIS A 340 -14.36 11.43 10.61
CA HIS A 340 -13.25 11.62 9.65
C HIS A 340 -11.89 11.08 10.13
N LEU A 341 -11.80 10.59 11.37
CA LEU A 341 -10.64 9.93 11.95
C LEU A 341 -10.92 8.45 12.29
N ARG A 342 -12.08 7.91 11.91
CA ARG A 342 -12.41 6.49 12.04
C ARG A 342 -11.94 5.79 10.77
N PHE A 343 -10.77 5.15 10.84
CA PHE A 343 -10.13 4.53 9.68
C PHE A 343 -10.56 3.06 9.54
N ASP A 344 -11.72 2.83 8.93
CA ASP A 344 -12.24 1.49 8.62
C ASP A 344 -12.08 1.05 7.15
N VAL A 345 -11.48 1.89 6.30
CA VAL A 345 -10.99 1.48 4.97
C VAL A 345 -10.13 0.21 5.00
N PRO A 346 -9.23 -0.02 5.99
CA PRO A 346 -8.47 -1.26 6.08
C PRO A 346 -9.32 -2.53 6.13
N ILE A 347 -10.54 -2.46 6.68
CA ILE A 347 -11.42 -3.63 6.82
C ILE A 347 -12.08 -3.99 5.49
N VAL A 348 -12.39 -3.00 4.66
CA VAL A 348 -12.98 -3.23 3.33
C VAL A 348 -11.91 -3.61 2.31
N TRP A 349 -10.65 -3.23 2.55
CA TRP A 349 -9.51 -3.59 1.69
C TRP A 349 -8.95 -4.99 1.97
N ALA A 350 -8.97 -5.44 3.22
CA ALA A 350 -8.44 -6.74 3.64
C ALA A 350 -9.32 -7.90 3.18
#